data_AF-A0A7L4NRX4-F1
#
_entry.id   AF-A0A7L4NRX4-F1
#
_cell.length_a   1.000
_cell.length_b   1.000
_cell.length_c   1.000
_cell.angle_alpha   90.00
_cell.angle_beta   90.00
_cell.angle_gamma   90.00
#
_symmetry.space_group_name_H-M   'P 1'
#
loop_
_entity.id
_entity.type
_entity.pdbx_description
1 polymer ?
#
loop_
_entity_poly.entity_id
_entity_poly.type
_entity_poly.pdbx_seq_one_letter_code
_entity_poly.pdbx_strand_id
1 'polypeptide(L)'
;DMVRGNRYKTIRWSFLESLEPPRVVHIRCSSIINRGNLYGQVTVRMHTRQTLAIYDRFGRLMYGGEQVPKDVLEYVVFEKYLVNPYGTWRMHGKIVPEWAPPKDPIVK
;
A
#
# COMPACT_ATOMS: atom_id res chain seq x y z
N ASP A 1 -0.98 9.22 -5.16
CA ASP A 1 0.29 8.71 -5.73
C ASP A 1 0.17 7.48 -6.62
N MET A 2 -0.61 6.46 -6.27
CA MET A 2 -0.63 5.17 -6.99
C MET A 2 -0.90 5.23 -8.52
N VAL A 3 -1.63 6.24 -8.99
CA VAL A 3 -1.98 6.38 -10.42
C VAL A 3 -0.96 7.23 -11.19
N ARG A 4 -0.22 8.11 -10.50
CA ARG A 4 0.71 9.04 -11.13
C ARG A 4 1.94 8.26 -11.63
N GLY A 5 2.24 8.34 -12.93
CA GLY A 5 3.33 7.60 -13.57
C GLY A 5 2.95 6.21 -14.12
N ASN A 6 1.78 5.69 -13.75
CA ASN A 6 1.29 4.37 -14.17
C ASN A 6 0.21 4.42 -15.27
N ARG A 7 -0.19 5.62 -15.71
CA ARG A 7 -1.30 5.81 -16.66
C ARG A 7 -1.13 5.08 -18.00
N TYR A 8 0.10 4.93 -18.48
CA TYR A 8 0.42 4.28 -19.76
C TYR A 8 1.15 2.95 -19.58
N LYS A 9 1.06 2.36 -18.38
CA LYS A 9 1.68 1.09 -18.04
C LYS A 9 0.61 0.06 -17.71
N THR A 10 0.82 -1.18 -18.09
CA THR A 10 -0.05 -2.28 -17.69
C THR A 10 0.52 -2.89 -16.42
N ILE A 11 -0.25 -2.89 -15.34
CA ILE A 11 0.15 -3.47 -14.06
C ILE A 11 -0.63 -4.76 -13.88
N ARG A 12 0.09 -5.87 -13.71
CA ARG A 12 -0.47 -7.14 -13.25
C ARG A 12 0.01 -7.39 -11.83
N TRP A 13 -0.93 -7.38 -10.90
CA TRP A 13 -0.68 -7.66 -9.49
C TRP A 13 -1.57 -8.80 -9.06
N SER A 14 -1.02 -9.72 -8.26
CA SER A 14 -1.82 -10.78 -7.65
C SER A 14 -1.40 -11.00 -6.21
N PHE A 15 -2.41 -11.17 -5.37
CA PHE A 15 -2.25 -11.63 -4.01
C PHE A 15 -2.18 -13.16 -4.02
N LEU A 16 -1.13 -13.73 -3.45
CA LEU A 16 -1.00 -15.18 -3.35
C LEU A 16 -1.46 -15.67 -1.99
N GLU A 17 -0.78 -15.25 -0.93
CA GLU A 17 -1.08 -15.67 0.44
C GLU A 17 -0.63 -14.64 1.48
N SER A 18 -1.20 -14.75 2.68
CA SER A 18 -0.74 -14.01 3.85
C SER A 18 0.24 -14.89 4.63
N LEU A 19 1.51 -14.50 4.70
CA LEU A 19 2.54 -15.23 5.45
C LEU A 19 2.29 -15.11 6.96
N GLU A 20 1.86 -13.92 7.40
CA GLU A 20 1.38 -13.68 8.76
C GLU A 20 0.03 -12.97 8.70
N PRO A 21 -0.83 -13.15 9.72
CA PRO A 21 -2.07 -12.38 9.81
C PRO A 21 -1.75 -10.88 9.98
N PRO A 22 -2.53 -9.98 9.37
CA PRO A 22 -2.33 -8.55 9.51
C PRO A 22 -2.54 -8.12 10.97
N ARG A 23 -1.61 -7.32 11.51
CA ARG A 23 -1.63 -6.87 12.91
C ARG A 23 -1.74 -5.36 12.97
N VAL A 24 -2.65 -4.86 13.81
CA VAL A 24 -2.71 -3.43 14.14
C VAL A 24 -1.48 -3.09 14.98
N VAL A 25 -0.67 -2.15 14.49
CA VAL A 25 0.55 -1.71 15.16
C VAL A 25 0.28 -0.48 15.99
N HIS A 26 -0.44 0.48 15.40
CA HIS A 26 -0.58 1.80 15.99
C HIS A 26 -1.94 2.41 15.63
N ILE A 27 -2.61 3.02 16.61
CA ILE A 27 -3.84 3.78 16.41
C ILE A 27 -3.61 5.22 16.88
N ARG A 28 -3.90 6.20 16.02
CA ARG A 28 -3.93 7.62 16.39
C ARG A 28 -5.32 8.18 16.09
N CYS A 29 -5.75 9.11 16.94
CA CYS A 29 -6.85 10.01 16.62
C CYS A 29 -6.25 11.41 16.56
N SER A 30 -6.46 12.10 15.45
CA SER A 30 -6.07 13.50 15.30
C SER A 30 -7.33 14.37 15.31
N SER A 31 -7.30 15.41 16.13
CA SER A 31 -8.24 16.53 16.05
C SER A 31 -7.52 17.66 15.33
N ILE A 32 -8.01 18.06 14.17
CA ILE A 32 -7.55 19.30 13.56
C ILE A 32 -8.12 20.46 14.38
N ILE A 33 -7.44 21.62 14.37
CA ILE A 33 -7.65 22.84 15.16
C ILE A 33 -9.12 23.24 15.39
N ASN A 34 -10.05 22.83 14.52
CA ASN A 34 -11.48 22.92 14.76
C ASN A 34 -12.00 21.67 15.49
N ARG A 35 -12.45 21.83 16.75
CA ARG A 35 -12.90 20.74 17.67
C ARG A 35 -13.98 19.80 17.10
N GLY A 36 -14.57 20.13 15.95
CA GLY A 36 -15.59 19.34 15.26
C GLY A 36 -15.06 18.35 14.23
N ASN A 37 -13.76 18.33 13.88
CA ASN A 37 -13.24 17.44 12.82
C ASN A 37 -12.23 16.42 13.39
N LEU A 38 -12.69 15.18 13.59
CA LEU A 38 -11.87 14.07 14.10
C LEU A 38 -11.55 13.06 13.01
N TYR A 39 -10.27 12.71 12.90
CA TYR A 39 -9.77 11.67 11.99
C TYR A 39 -9.10 10.56 12.78
N GLY A 40 -9.59 9.34 12.60
CA GLY A 40 -8.98 8.13 13.13
C GLY A 40 -8.02 7.55 12.10
N GLN A 41 -6.77 7.31 12.50
CA GLN A 41 -5.75 6.67 11.70
C GLN A 41 -5.30 5.37 12.34
N VAL A 42 -5.28 4.29 11.56
CA VAL A 42 -4.91 2.95 12.00
C VAL A 42 -3.80 2.44 11.09
N THR A 43 -2.64 2.16 11.68
CA THR A 43 -1.50 1.56 10.99
C THR A 43 -1.53 0.05 11.18
N VAL A 44 -1.56 -0.68 10.07
CA VAL A 44 -1.62 -2.14 10.04
C VAL A 44 -0.35 -2.68 9.38
N ARG A 45 0.35 -3.58 10.07
CA ARG A 45 1.45 -4.36 9.51
C ARG A 45 0.87 -5.53 8.73
N MET A 46 1.23 -5.62 7.45
CA MET A 46 0.86 -6.69 6.55
C MET A 46 2.13 -7.40 6.07
N HIS A 47 2.18 -8.72 6.22
CA HIS A 47 3.26 -9.55 5.72
C HIS A 47 2.66 -10.59 4.78
N THR A 48 2.83 -10.36 3.48
CA THR A 48 2.10 -11.08 2.43
C THR A 48 3.03 -11.46 1.31
N ARG A 49 2.69 -12.54 0.61
CA ARG A 49 3.36 -12.96 -0.61
C ARG A 49 2.52 -12.52 -1.81
N GLN A 50 3.15 -11.78 -2.71
CA GLN A 50 2.49 -11.14 -3.84
C GLN A 50 3.32 -11.33 -5.12
N THR A 51 2.68 -11.24 -6.29
CA THR A 51 3.36 -11.10 -7.58
C THR A 51 3.05 -9.73 -8.17
N LEU A 52 4.05 -9.14 -8.82
CA LEU A 52 3.92 -7.85 -9.48
C LEU A 52 4.71 -7.87 -10.77
N ALA A 53 4.03 -7.58 -11.88
CA ALA A 53 4.63 -7.34 -13.18
C ALA A 53 4.14 -6.01 -13.73
N ILE A 54 5.06 -5.15 -14.13
CA ILE A 54 4.74 -3.87 -14.78
C ILE A 54 5.27 -3.92 -16.20
N TYR A 55 4.38 -3.66 -17.15
CA TYR A 55 4.68 -3.59 -18.57
C TYR A 55 4.65 -2.14 -19.05
N ASP A 56 5.53 -1.82 -20.00
CA ASP A 56 5.49 -0.54 -20.69
C ASP A 56 4.28 -0.43 -21.63
N ARG A 57 4.08 0.75 -22.22
CA ARG A 57 3.04 1.02 -23.24
C ARG A 57 3.08 0.08 -24.45
N PHE A 58 4.23 -0.55 -24.70
CA PHE A 58 4.45 -1.50 -25.80
C PHE A 58 4.36 -2.98 -25.36
N GLY A 59 3.98 -3.25 -24.11
CA GLY A 59 3.85 -4.62 -23.59
C GLY A 59 5.17 -5.30 -23.19
N ARG A 60 6.30 -4.57 -23.18
CA ARG A 60 7.59 -5.08 -22.69
C ARG A 60 7.63 -5.06 -21.17
N LEU A 61 8.14 -6.13 -20.55
CA LEU A 61 8.28 -6.22 -19.10
C LEU A 61 9.34 -5.22 -18.60
N MET A 62 8.97 -4.35 -17.66
CA MET A 62 9.86 -3.34 -17.06
C MET A 62 10.28 -3.69 -15.63
N TYR A 63 9.39 -4.33 -14.87
CA TYR A 63 9.62 -4.58 -13.46
C TYR A 63 8.94 -5.87 -13.00
N GLY A 64 9.65 -6.64 -12.19
CA GLY A 64 9.14 -7.84 -11.54
C GLY A 64 8.87 -8.97 -12.53
N GLY A 65 7.85 -9.78 -12.24
CA GLY A 65 7.46 -10.92 -13.05
C GLY A 65 6.19 -11.57 -12.51
N GLU A 66 5.34 -12.08 -13.40
CA GLU A 66 4.03 -12.64 -13.00
C GLU A 66 4.16 -13.96 -12.22
N GLN A 67 5.24 -14.71 -12.47
CA GLN A 67 5.50 -16.01 -11.85
C GLN A 67 6.52 -15.95 -10.71
N VAL A 68 7.03 -14.75 -10.39
CA VAL A 68 8.06 -14.58 -9.35
C VAL A 68 7.39 -14.04 -8.09
N PRO A 69 6.99 -14.91 -7.14
CA PRO A 69 6.43 -14.46 -5.87
C PRO A 69 7.49 -13.72 -5.07
N LYS A 70 7.07 -12.65 -4.38
CA LYS A 70 7.90 -11.88 -3.47
C LYS A 70 7.20 -11.68 -2.15
N ASP A 71 7.98 -11.81 -1.09
CA ASP A 71 7.53 -11.59 0.27
C ASP A 71 7.65 -10.10 0.57
N VAL A 72 6.52 -9.48 0.89
CA VAL A 72 6.40 -8.03 1.08
C VAL A 72 5.93 -7.77 2.49
N LEU A 73 6.77 -7.06 3.25
CA LEU A 73 6.42 -6.51 4.54
C LEU A 73 6.11 -5.02 4.39
N GLU A 74 4.89 -4.63 4.72
CA GLU A 74 4.43 -3.25 4.59
C GLU A 74 3.54 -2.79 5.75
N TYR A 75 3.58 -1.49 6.00
CA TYR A 75 2.78 -0.84 7.03
C TYR A 75 1.79 0.09 6.32
N VAL A 76 0.54 -0.37 6.20
CA VAL A 76 -0.53 0.36 5.53
C VAL A 76 -1.27 1.20 6.56
N VAL A 77 -1.43 2.48 6.26
CA VAL A 77 -2.18 3.43 7.09
C VAL A 77 -3.57 3.59 6.50
N PHE A 78 -4.58 3.27 7.29
CA PHE A 78 -5.97 3.55 7.00
C PHE A 78 -6.43 4.79 7.76
N GLU A 79 -7.27 5.58 7.13
CA GLU A 79 -7.87 6.76 7.73
C GLU A 79 -9.38 6.73 7.57
N LYS A 80 -10.08 7.17 8.63
CA LYS A 80 -11.52 7.39 8.63
C LYS A 80 -11.81 8.75 9.27
N TYR A 81 -12.66 9.52 8.58
CA TYR A 81 -13.26 10.70 9.18
C TYR A 81 -14.38 10.26 10.12
N LEU A 82 -14.19 10.46 11.43
CA LEU A 82 -15.04 9.86 12.47
C LEU A 82 -16.36 10.61 12.67
N VAL A 83 -16.38 11.90 12.34
CA VAL A 83 -17.54 12.78 12.58
C VAL A 83 -18.61 12.60 11.51
N ASN A 84 -18.21 12.17 10.30
CA ASN A 84 -19.16 11.85 9.26
C ASN A 84 -19.78 10.47 9.52
N PRO A 85 -21.11 10.35 9.69
CA PRO A 85 -21.78 9.07 9.88
C PRO A 85 -21.59 8.12 8.69
N TYR A 86 -21.37 8.66 7.48
CA TYR A 86 -21.10 7.88 6.26
C TYR A 86 -19.61 7.64 6.00
N GLY A 87 -18.74 7.94 6.99
CA GLY A 87 -17.30 7.75 6.87
C GLY A 87 -16.92 6.26 6.75
N THR A 88 -16.20 5.93 5.69
CA THR A 88 -15.60 4.61 5.47
C THR A 88 -14.09 4.65 5.72
N TRP A 89 -13.51 3.50 6.07
CA TRP A 89 -12.07 3.35 6.14
C TRP A 89 -11.48 3.37 4.73
N ARG A 90 -10.50 4.23 4.51
CA ARG A 90 -9.80 4.36 3.23
C ARG A 90 -8.30 4.23 3.45
N MET A 91 -7.60 3.64 2.48
CA MET A 91 -6.14 3.64 2.50
C MET A 91 -5.65 5.08 2.34
N HIS A 92 -4.88 5.55 3.31
CA HIS A 92 -4.33 6.90 3.36
C HIS A 92 -2.87 6.92 2.89
N GLY A 93 -2.08 5.96 3.34
CA GLY A 93 -0.64 5.94 3.04
C GLY A 93 0.02 4.61 3.33
N LYS A 94 1.29 4.55 2.98
CA LYS A 94 2.18 3.41 3.25
C LYS A 94 3.44 3.93 3.89
N ILE A 95 3.82 3.35 5.02
CA ILE A 95 5.08 3.63 5.70
C ILE A 95 6.11 2.64 5.18
N VAL A 96 7.24 3.16 4.70
CA VAL A 96 8.40 2.36 4.31
C VAL A 96 9.45 2.58 5.40
N PRO A 97 9.78 1.55 6.22
CA PRO A 97 10.79 1.71 7.24
C PRO A 97 12.17 1.90 6.59
N GLU A 98 13.04 2.66 7.23
CA GLU A 98 14.38 2.98 6.70
C GLU A 98 15.27 1.73 6.55
N TRP A 99 15.04 0.71 7.38
CA TRP A 99 15.75 -0.57 7.32
C TRP A 99 15.16 -1.54 6.29
N ALA A 100 14.08 -1.18 5.59
CA ALA A 100 13.52 -2.05 4.56
C ALA A 100 14.55 -2.31 3.45
N PRO A 101 14.63 -3.56 2.93
CA PRO A 101 15.50 -3.83 1.80
C PRO A 101 15.10 -2.96 0.59
N PRO A 102 16.07 -2.53 -0.23
CA PRO A 102 15.78 -1.75 -1.42
C PRO A 102 14.93 -2.58 -2.39
N LYS A 103 14.07 -1.89 -3.15
CA LYS A 103 13.30 -2.52 -4.21
C LYS A 103 14.23 -2.99 -5.33
N ASP A 104 13.77 -3.98 -6.08
CA ASP A 104 14.52 -4.49 -7.22
C ASP A 104 14.79 -3.38 -8.25
N PRO A 105 15.88 -3.51 -9.02
CA PRO A 105 16.14 -2.59 -10.12
C PRO A 105 15.06 -2.70 -11.20
N ILE A 106 14.73 -1.56 -11.81
CA ILE A 106 13.86 -1.51 -12.99
C ILE A 106 14.71 -1.89 -14.20
N VAL A 107 14.24 -2.85 -14.99
CA VAL A 107 14.85 -3.19 -16.27
C VAL A 107 14.50 -2.08 -17.26
N LYS A 108 15.53 -1.40 -17.80
CA LYS A 108 15.37 -0.32 -18.78
C LYS A 108 15.18 -0.85 -20.19
#